data_AF-A0A928Z6H5-F1
#
_entry.id   AF-A0A928Z6H5-F1
#
_cell.length_a   1.000
_cell.length_b   1.000
_cell.length_c   1.000
_cell.angle_alpha   90.00
_cell.angle_beta   90.00
_cell.angle_gamma   90.00
#
_symmetry.space_group_name_H-M   'P 1'
#
loop_
_entity.id
_entity.type
_entity.pdbx_description
1 polymer ?
#
loop_
_entity_poly.entity_id
_entity_poly.type
_entity_poly.pdbx_seq_one_letter_code
_entity_poly.pdbx_strand_id
1 'polypeptide(L)' 'VATLGLAGEGFALESLPVWVAHPAVITFLQGVTLISAALLSGVLTQKIAKQPLVKLLPQHAAIGVIAGLMWLVMVG' A
#
# COMPACT_ATOMS: atom_id res chain seq x y z
N VAL A 1 -8.04 7.87 11.11
CA VAL A 1 -7.79 9.12 10.34
C VAL A 1 -6.29 9.25 10.20
N ALA A 2 -5.74 9.24 8.98
CA ALA A 2 -4.29 9.35 8.78
C ALA A 2 -3.87 10.82 8.94
N THR A 3 -3.16 11.14 10.02
CA THR A 3 -2.59 12.46 10.29
C THR A 3 -1.11 12.45 9.93
N LEU A 4 -0.70 13.21 8.92
CA LEU A 4 0.71 13.38 8.58
C LEU A 4 1.30 14.52 9.44
N GLY A 5 1.89 14.17 10.59
CA GLY A 5 2.71 15.08 11.39
C GLY A 5 4.19 14.81 11.15
N LEU A 6 4.94 15.81 10.70
CA LEU A 6 6.40 15.73 10.65
C LEU A 6 6.93 15.79 12.09
N ALA A 7 7.07 14.62 12.73
CA ALA A 7 7.70 14.52 14.04
C ALA A 7 9.22 14.66 13.88
N GLY A 8 9.69 15.90 13.80
CA GLY A 8 11.05 16.24 14.18
C GLY A 8 11.14 16.26 15.70
N GLU A 9 12.15 15.60 16.27
CA GLU A 9 12.36 15.49 17.72
C GLU A 9 12.49 16.88 18.33
N GLY A 10 11.40 17.41 18.91
CA GLY A 10 11.39 18.71 19.59
C GLY A 10 10.15 19.59 19.40
N PHE A 11 9.18 19.24 18.55
CA PHE A 11 7.96 20.04 18.38
C PHE A 11 6.77 19.38 19.08
N ALA A 12 6.11 20.10 19.99
CA ALA A 12 4.87 19.65 20.62
C ALA A 12 3.83 19.33 19.54
N LEU A 13 3.34 18.08 19.54
CA LEU A 13 2.35 17.55 18.59
C LEU A 13 1.05 18.38 18.54
N GLU A 14 0.81 19.24 19.52
CA GLU A 14 -0.37 20.09 19.68
C GLU A 14 -0.49 21.21 18.64
N SER A 15 0.62 21.61 18.00
CA SER A 15 0.71 22.82 17.15
C SER A 15 1.05 22.54 15.69
N LEU A 16 1.09 21.28 15.26
CA LEU A 16 1.38 20.94 13.88
C LEU A 16 0.13 21.17 13.01
N PRO A 17 0.24 21.87 11.87
CA PRO A 17 -0.87 21.99 10.93
C PRO A 17 -1.32 20.60 10.48
N VAL A 18 -2.47 20.15 10.99
CA VAL A 18 -3.02 18.84 10.65
C VAL A 18 -3.74 18.96 9.31
N TRP A 19 -3.14 18.40 8.27
CA TRP A 19 -3.81 18.24 6.98
C TRP A 19 -4.78 17.05 7.10
N VAL A 20 -6.02 17.33 7.48
CA VAL A 20 -7.08 16.34 7.56
C VAL A 20 -7.65 16.11 6.16
N ALA A 21 -7.19 15.05 5.49
CA ALA A 21 -7.86 14.57 4.28
C ALA A 21 -9.21 13.93 4.66
N HIS A 22 -10.23 14.14 3.82
CA HIS A 22 -11.53 13.52 4.03
C HIS A 22 -11.40 11.97 4.00
N PRO A 23 -12.02 11.23 4.95
CA PRO A 23 -11.81 9.79 5.08
C PRO A 23 -12.04 8.99 3.79
N ALA A 24 -13.00 9.40 2.95
CA ALA A 24 -13.26 8.72 1.67
C ALA A 24 -12.10 8.88 0.67
N VAL A 25 -11.35 9.98 0.71
CA VAL A 25 -10.18 10.19 -0.15
C VAL A 25 -9.03 9.29 0.29
N ILE A 26 -8.86 9.12 1.59
CA ILE A 26 -7.82 8.24 2.16
C ILE A 26 -8.08 6.78 1.75
N THR A 27 -9.29 6.28 1.95
CA THR A 27 -9.63 4.89 1.60
C THR A 27 -9.56 4.64 0.10
N PHE A 28 -9.95 5.62 -0.73
CA PHE A 28 -9.79 5.56 -2.17
C PHE A 28 -8.31 5.47 -2.59
N LEU A 29 -7.46 6.36 -2.07
CA LEU A 29 -6.04 6.36 -2.38
C LEU A 29 -5.36 5.06 -1.92
N GLN A 30 -5.66 4.60 -0.70
CA GLN A 30 -5.15 3.33 -0.19
C GLN A 30 -5.52 2.16 -1.11
N GLY A 31 -6.77 2.08 -1.56
CA GLY A 31 -7.23 1.04 -2.49
C GLY A 31 -6.54 1.10 -3.85
N VAL A 32 -6.48 2.28 -4.47
CA VAL A 32 -5.83 2.45 -5.78
C VAL A 32 -4.34 2.13 -5.68
N THR A 33 -3.64 2.64 -4.67
CA THR A 33 -2.22 2.35 -4.46
C THR A 33 -1.96 0.86 -4.29
N LEU A 34 -2.78 0.18 -3.48
CA LEU A 34 -2.63 -1.26 -3.24
C LEU A 34 -2.85 -2.09 -4.51
N ILE A 35 -3.91 -1.80 -5.26
CA ILE A 35 -4.22 -2.49 -6.53
C ILE A 35 -3.11 -2.23 -7.55
N SER A 36 -2.72 -0.97 -7.74
CA SER A 36 -1.65 -0.62 -8.68
C SER A 36 -0.32 -1.28 -8.31
N ALA A 37 0.04 -1.31 -7.03
CA ALA A 37 1.26 -1.96 -6.55
C ALA A 37 1.24 -3.48 -6.77
N ALA A 38 0.12 -4.15 -6.48
CA ALA A 38 -0.02 -5.58 -6.69
C ALA A 38 0.10 -5.96 -8.18
N LEU A 39 -0.58 -5.21 -9.07
CA LEU A 39 -0.49 -5.41 -10.51
C LEU A 39 0.93 -5.16 -11.03
N LEU A 40 1.55 -4.05 -10.63
CA LEU A 40 2.91 -3.72 -11.04
C LEU A 40 3.91 -4.78 -10.57
N SER A 41 3.77 -5.26 -9.34
CA SER A 41 4.60 -6.34 -8.77
C SER A 41 4.47 -7.63 -9.59
N GLY A 42 3.24 -8.01 -9.97
CA GLY A 42 3.00 -9.18 -10.83
C GLY A 42 3.66 -9.03 -12.21
N VAL A 43 3.45 -7.88 -12.87
CA VAL A 43 4.05 -7.57 -14.17
C VAL A 43 5.58 -7.58 -14.11
N LEU A 44 6.19 -6.91 -13.12
CA LEU A 44 7.63 -6.87 -12.95
C LEU A 44 8.21 -8.25 -12.67
N THR A 45 7.57 -9.04 -11.80
CA THR A 45 7.96 -10.42 -11.51
C THR A 45 8.03 -11.25 -12.80
N GLN A 46 7.01 -11.15 -13.66
CA GLN A 46 7.00 -11.84 -14.94
C GLN A 46 8.13 -11.39 -15.86
N LYS A 47 8.35 -10.08 -15.97
CA LYS A 47 9.40 -9.52 -16.85
C LYS A 47 10.81 -9.88 -16.38
N ILE A 48 11.05 -9.97 -15.07
CA ILE A 48 12.34 -10.30 -14.48
C ILE A 48 12.61 -11.81 -14.60
N ALA A 49 11.66 -12.63 -14.18
CA ALA A 49 11.84 -14.08 -14.15
C ALA A 49 11.82 -14.72 -15.55
N LYS A 50 11.09 -14.15 -16.52
CA LYS A 50 10.93 -14.67 -17.89
C LYS A 50 10.49 -16.15 -17.92
N GLN A 51 9.68 -16.55 -16.93
CA GLN A 51 9.16 -17.91 -16.79
C GLN A 51 7.65 -17.95 -17.12
N PRO A 52 7.11 -19.10 -17.54
CA PRO A 52 5.68 -19.24 -17.76
C PRO A 52 4.88 -19.00 -16.47
N LEU A 53 3.69 -18.41 -16.59
CA LEU A 53 2.79 -18.06 -15.49
C LEU A 53 2.57 -19.21 -14.49
N VAL A 54 2.50 -20.45 -14.98
CA VAL A 54 2.30 -21.64 -14.15
C VAL A 54 3.43 -21.86 -13.15
N LYS A 55 4.69 -21.58 -13.52
CA LYS A 55 5.83 -21.72 -12.60
C LYS A 55 5.86 -20.60 -11.55
N LEU A 56 5.26 -19.45 -11.85
CA LEU A 56 5.21 -18.29 -10.98
C LEU A 56 3.90 -18.17 -10.20
N LEU A 57 3.00 -19.16 -10.30
CA LEU A 57 1.73 -19.17 -9.55
C LEU A 57 1.93 -18.96 -8.05
N PRO A 58 2.89 -19.63 -7.38
CA PRO A 58 3.15 -19.40 -5.95
C PRO A 58 3.53 -17.95 -5.66
N GLN A 59 4.30 -17.31 -6.55
CA GLN A 59 4.70 -15.91 -6.41
C GLN A 59 3.52 -14.95 -6.61
N HIS A 60 2.62 -15.23 -7.56
CA HIS A 60 1.42 -14.41 -7.76
C HIS A 60 0.44 -14.56 -6.59
N ALA A 61 0.31 -15.77 -6.04
CA ALA A 61 -0.45 -16.02 -4.82
C ALA A 61 0.14 -15.25 -3.63
N ALA A 62 1.47 -15.25 -3.47
CA ALA A 62 2.14 -14.48 -2.42
C ALA A 62 1.86 -12.96 -2.54
N ILE A 63 1.89 -12.41 -3.76
CA ILE A 63 1.52 -11.01 -4.01
C ILE A 63 0.07 -10.74 -3.56
N GLY A 64 -0.86 -11.64 -3.89
CA GLY A 64 -2.26 -11.54 -3.45
C GLY A 64 -2.42 -11.58 -1.93
N VAL A 65 -1.72 -12.51 -1.26
CA VAL A 65 -1.72 -12.63 0.21
C VAL A 65 -1.17 -11.37 0.85
N ILE A 66 -0.01 -10.88 0.39
CA ILE A 66 0.60 -9.66 0.93
C ILE A 66 -0.33 -8.46 0.70
N ALA A 67 -0.98 -8.36 -0.46
CA ALA A 67 -1.94 -7.30 -0.72
C ALA A 67 -3.13 -7.37 0.25
N GLY A 68 -3.67 -8.56 0.52
CA GLY A 68 -4.74 -8.76 1.51
C GLY A 68 -4.31 -8.38 2.94
N LEU A 69 -3.09 -8.75 3.34
CA LEU A 69 -2.53 -8.37 4.65
C LEU A 69 -2.35 -6.85 4.75
N MET A 70 -1.89 -6.22 3.67
CA MET A 70 -1.73 -4.76 3.61
C MET A 70 -3.08 -4.03 3.66
N TRP A 71 -4.13 -4.58 3.05
CA TRP A 71 -5.48 -4.07 3.22
C TRP A 71 -5.92 -4.09 4.69
N LEU A 72 -5.67 -5.20 5.39
CA LEU A 72 -5.98 -5.33 6.81
C LEU A 72 -5.24 -4.28 7.65
N VAL A 73 -3.97 -3.99 7.35
CA VAL A 73 -3.19 -2.96 8.07
C VAL A 73 -3.67 -1.54 7.78
N MET A 74 -4.16 -1.27 6.57
CA MET A 74 -4.56 0.08 6.14
C MET A 74 -5.99 0.45 6.53
N VAL A 75 -6.90 -0.52 6.54
CA VAL A 75 -8.34 -0.32 6.73
C VAL A 75 -8.87 -1.01 8.00
N GLY A 76 -8.28 -2.14 8.38
CA GLY A 76 -8.62 -2.89 9.61
C GLY A 76 -7.88 -2.36 10.83
#